data_AF-A0AAW3HW33-F1
#
_entry.id   AF-A0AAW3HW33-F1
#
_cell.length_a   1.000
_cell.length_b   1.000
_cell.length_c   1.000
_cell.angle_alpha   90.00
_cell.angle_beta   90.00
_cell.angle_gamma   90.00
#
_symmetry.space_group_name_H-M   'P 1'
#
loop_
_entity.id
_entity.type
_entity.pdbx_description
1 polymer ?
#
loop_
_entity_poly.entity_id
_entity_poly.type
_entity_poly.pdbx_seq_one_letter_code
_entity_poly.pdbx_strand_id
1 'polypeptide(L)'
;MYEAMKALRSPTAGGALALPELNADLIEILGRPNFMCSHIAQLLRLGGVEIATKAEAEQATVIHWLLGFYFKHGSQWAEKASEDLNQRRNAAFSAQQGKGREA
;
A
#
# COMPACT_ATOMS: atom_id res chain seq x y z
N MET A 1 24.08 10.04 -26.04
CA MET A 1 22.69 10.10 -25.53
C MET A 1 22.65 10.51 -24.06
N TYR A 2 23.45 9.89 -23.17
CA TYR A 2 23.60 10.27 -21.76
C TYR A 2 24.03 11.74 -21.54
N GLU A 3 25.05 12.23 -22.28
CA GLU A 3 25.51 13.62 -22.18
C GLU A 3 24.52 14.66 -22.73
N ALA A 4 23.65 14.27 -23.68
CA ALA A 4 22.63 15.16 -24.24
C ALA A 4 21.48 15.42 -23.25
N MET A 5 21.17 14.46 -22.38
CA MET A 5 20.17 14.62 -21.31
C MET A 5 20.66 15.52 -20.17
N LYS A 6 21.98 15.62 -19.96
CA LYS A 6 22.59 16.46 -18.92
C LYS A 6 22.47 17.96 -19.27
N ALA A 7 22.49 18.29 -20.56
CA ALA A 7 22.35 19.66 -21.07
C ALA A 7 20.92 20.23 -20.97
N LEU A 8 19.90 19.39 -20.73
CA LEU A 8 18.49 19.81 -20.57
C LEU A 8 18.14 20.33 -19.17
N ARG A 9 19.06 20.26 -18.19
CA ARG A 9 18.87 20.88 -16.87
C ARG A 9 19.23 22.36 -16.90
N SER A 10 18.40 23.16 -17.56
CA SER A 10 18.23 24.55 -17.15
C SER A 10 17.39 24.58 -15.88
N PRO A 11 17.72 25.42 -14.87
CA PRO A 11 16.87 25.60 -13.71
C PRO A 11 15.56 26.21 -14.19
N THR A 12 14.47 25.48 -14.06
CA THR A 12 13.13 25.98 -14.38
C THR A 12 12.81 27.13 -13.44
N ALA A 13 12.78 28.33 -14.01
CA ALA A 13 12.17 29.49 -13.40
C ALA A 13 10.71 29.16 -13.05
N GLY A 14 10.35 29.31 -11.77
CA GLY A 14 8.98 29.43 -11.26
C GLY A 14 8.05 28.22 -11.47
N GLY A 15 7.98 27.32 -10.48
CA GLY A 15 6.81 26.46 -10.28
C GLY A 15 6.96 24.97 -10.65
N ALA A 16 8.14 24.47 -10.99
CA ALA A 16 8.33 23.04 -11.18
C ALA A 16 8.24 22.29 -9.83
N LEU A 17 7.34 21.30 -9.73
CA LEU A 17 7.28 20.39 -8.59
C LEU A 17 8.55 19.55 -8.56
N ALA A 18 9.39 19.77 -7.55
CA ALA A 18 10.51 18.88 -7.25
C ALA A 18 9.97 17.49 -6.87
N LEU A 19 10.66 16.44 -7.30
CA LEU A 19 10.35 15.09 -6.84
C LEU A 19 10.51 15.05 -5.31
N PRO A 20 9.48 14.64 -4.54
CA PRO A 20 9.60 14.51 -3.10
C PRO A 20 10.71 13.54 -2.69
N GLU A 21 11.21 13.69 -1.47
CA GLU A 21 12.16 12.75 -0.90
C GLU A 21 11.58 11.33 -0.90
N LEU A 22 12.40 10.38 -1.37
CA LEU A 22 12.06 8.96 -1.44
C LEU A 22 13.02 8.19 -0.54
N ASN A 23 12.60 7.89 0.68
CA ASN A 23 13.38 7.12 1.65
C ASN A 23 13.15 5.61 1.50
N ALA A 24 13.87 4.81 2.29
CA ALA A 24 13.80 3.35 2.23
C ALA A 24 12.38 2.80 2.47
N ASP A 25 11.63 3.37 3.42
CA ASP A 25 10.26 2.97 3.72
C ASP A 25 9.33 3.22 2.52
N LEU A 26 9.43 4.40 1.90
CA LEU A 26 8.64 4.73 0.72
C LEU A 26 9.03 3.86 -0.48
N ILE A 27 10.30 3.46 -0.62
CA ILE A 27 10.73 2.50 -1.65
C ILE A 27 10.06 1.14 -1.40
N GLU A 28 10.00 0.68 -0.16
CA GLU A 28 9.37 -0.60 0.18
C GLU A 28 7.85 -0.56 -0.08
N ILE A 29 7.18 0.50 0.33
CA ILE A 29 5.73 0.67 0.15
C ILE A 29 5.38 0.83 -1.32
N LEU A 30 6.02 1.78 -2.01
CA LEU A 30 5.68 2.14 -3.40
C LEU A 30 6.22 1.14 -4.42
N GLY A 31 7.30 0.42 -4.08
CA GLY A 31 7.91 -0.61 -4.92
C GLY A 31 7.19 -1.97 -4.88
N ARG A 32 6.12 -2.09 -4.10
CA ARG A 32 5.43 -3.37 -3.88
C ARG A 32 4.77 -3.87 -5.17
N PRO A 33 5.13 -5.05 -5.69
CA PRO A 33 4.56 -5.55 -6.94
C PRO A 33 3.10 -5.98 -6.79
N ASN A 34 2.33 -5.85 -7.86
CA ASN A 34 0.88 -6.13 -7.88
C ASN A 34 0.52 -7.55 -7.39
N PHE A 35 1.28 -8.57 -7.82
CA PHE A 35 1.02 -9.97 -7.47
C PHE A 35 1.18 -10.27 -5.96
N MET A 36 1.89 -9.41 -5.22
CA MET A 36 2.00 -9.53 -3.76
C MET A 36 0.80 -8.91 -3.02
N CYS A 37 -0.05 -8.14 -3.71
CA CYS A 37 -1.11 -7.33 -3.09
C CYS A 37 -2.45 -8.05 -2.96
N SER A 38 -2.67 -9.14 -3.70
CA SER A 38 -3.95 -9.84 -3.77
C SER A 38 -4.46 -10.35 -2.41
N HIS A 39 -3.60 -10.99 -1.62
CA HIS A 39 -3.98 -11.49 -0.29
C HIS A 39 -4.34 -10.36 0.69
N ILE A 40 -3.60 -9.25 0.64
CA ILE A 40 -3.88 -8.08 1.47
C ILE A 40 -5.21 -7.46 1.06
N ALA A 41 -5.46 -7.29 -0.24
CA ALA A 41 -6.74 -6.78 -0.74
C ALA A 41 -7.93 -7.66 -0.30
N GLN A 42 -7.77 -8.98 -0.26
CA GLN A 42 -8.81 -9.88 0.28
C GLN A 42 -9.08 -9.63 1.77
N LEU A 43 -8.05 -9.48 2.59
CA LEU A 43 -8.22 -9.15 4.02
C LEU A 43 -8.86 -7.78 4.23
N LEU A 44 -8.54 -6.79 3.38
CA LEU A 44 -9.20 -5.49 3.41
C LEU A 44 -10.69 -5.59 3.05
N ARG A 45 -11.04 -6.37 2.02
CA ARG A 45 -12.45 -6.65 1.67
C ARG A 45 -13.22 -7.31 2.81
N LEU A 46 -12.60 -8.27 3.50
CA LEU A 46 -13.20 -8.90 4.68
C LEU A 46 -13.47 -7.91 5.83
N GLY A 47 -12.71 -6.82 5.89
CA GLY A 47 -12.96 -5.70 6.79
C GLY A 47 -13.88 -4.61 6.22
N GLY A 48 -14.60 -4.89 5.12
CA GLY A 48 -15.60 -3.99 4.53
C GLY A 48 -15.08 -2.97 3.52
N VAL A 49 -13.83 -3.07 3.07
CA VAL A 49 -13.30 -2.17 2.02
C VAL A 49 -13.73 -2.66 0.64
N GLU A 50 -14.43 -1.80 -0.11
CA GLU A 50 -14.80 -2.10 -1.49
C GLU A 50 -13.58 -1.95 -2.43
N ILE A 51 -13.17 -3.06 -3.06
CA ILE A 51 -12.02 -3.10 -3.96
C ILE A 51 -12.38 -3.94 -5.18
N ALA A 52 -12.29 -3.35 -6.38
CA ALA A 52 -12.49 -4.09 -7.63
C ALA A 52 -11.50 -5.27 -7.75
N THR A 53 -11.92 -6.39 -8.32
CA THR A 53 -11.08 -7.58 -8.58
C THR A 53 -10.20 -7.36 -9.81
N LYS A 54 -9.37 -6.33 -9.77
CA LYS A 54 -8.43 -5.92 -10.81
C LYS A 54 -7.08 -5.63 -10.16
N ALA A 55 -5.99 -6.18 -10.70
CA ALA A 55 -4.67 -6.16 -10.07
C ALA A 55 -4.20 -4.73 -9.73
N GLU A 56 -4.44 -3.77 -10.61
CA GLU A 56 -4.09 -2.36 -10.43
C GLU A 56 -4.90 -1.71 -9.31
N ALA A 57 -6.18 -2.06 -9.18
CA ALA A 57 -7.03 -1.56 -8.10
C ALA A 57 -6.62 -2.13 -6.73
N GLU A 58 -6.25 -3.42 -6.70
CA GLU A 58 -5.74 -4.09 -5.50
C GLU A 58 -4.40 -3.49 -5.07
N GLN A 59 -3.46 -3.32 -6.00
CA GLN A 59 -2.16 -2.71 -5.71
C GLN A 59 -2.30 -1.28 -5.21
N ALA A 60 -3.09 -0.45 -5.91
CA ALA A 60 -3.29 0.94 -5.51
C ALA A 60 -3.90 1.05 -4.11
N THR A 61 -4.90 0.21 -3.81
CA THR A 61 -5.53 0.22 -2.48
C THR A 61 -4.55 -0.20 -1.39
N VAL A 62 -3.76 -1.26 -1.64
CA VAL A 62 -2.77 -1.75 -0.67
C VAL A 62 -1.68 -0.71 -0.43
N ILE A 63 -1.15 -0.08 -1.49
CA ILE A 63 -0.15 0.98 -1.36
C ILE A 63 -0.73 2.17 -0.59
N HIS A 64 -1.94 2.61 -0.93
CA HIS A 64 -2.59 3.73 -0.25
C HIS A 64 -2.83 3.44 1.24
N TRP A 65 -3.25 2.22 1.57
CA TRP A 65 -3.44 1.77 2.94
C TRP A 65 -2.11 1.73 3.72
N LEU A 66 -1.03 1.21 3.13
CA LEU A 66 0.32 1.23 3.73
C LEU A 66 0.85 2.65 3.94
N LEU A 67 0.64 3.56 2.99
CA LEU A 67 0.99 4.97 3.14
C LEU A 67 0.25 5.61 4.31
N GLY A 68 -1.01 5.22 4.58
CA GLY A 68 -1.73 5.65 5.78
C GLY A 68 -1.02 5.28 7.07
N PHE A 69 -0.48 4.05 7.16
CA PHE A 69 0.35 3.65 8.31
C PHE A 69 1.66 4.42 8.38
N TYR A 70 2.33 4.64 7.24
CA TYR A 70 3.56 5.42 7.17
C TYR A 70 3.36 6.86 7.65
N PHE A 71 2.32 7.54 7.17
CA PHE A 71 2.05 8.92 7.60
C PHE A 71 1.64 9.02 9.08
N LYS A 72 1.00 7.99 9.62
CA LYS A 72 0.55 7.98 11.01
C LYS A 72 1.62 7.53 12.01
N HIS A 73 2.51 6.60 11.62
CA HIS A 73 3.40 5.90 12.52
C HIS A 73 4.89 6.00 12.15
N GLY A 74 5.24 6.64 11.03
CA GLY A 74 6.62 6.79 10.57
C GLY A 74 7.29 5.43 10.40
N SER A 75 8.47 5.24 11.00
CA SER A 75 9.23 3.98 10.92
C SER A 75 8.54 2.75 11.52
N GLN A 76 7.47 2.92 12.30
CA GLN A 76 6.68 1.80 12.84
C GLN A 76 5.57 1.32 11.88
N TRP A 77 5.51 1.87 10.66
CA TRP A 77 4.45 1.56 9.70
C TRP A 77 4.26 0.06 9.45
N ALA A 78 5.35 -0.69 9.31
CA ALA A 78 5.33 -2.10 8.98
C ALA A 78 4.76 -2.95 10.12
N GLU A 79 5.15 -2.64 11.36
CA GLU A 79 4.61 -3.27 12.57
C GLU A 79 3.11 -3.02 12.68
N LYS A 80 2.68 -1.75 12.55
CA LYS A 80 1.27 -1.38 12.71
C LYS A 80 0.38 -1.89 11.58
N ALA A 81 0.89 -1.93 10.35
CA ALA A 81 0.21 -2.59 9.24
C ALA A 81 0.06 -4.11 9.48
N SER A 82 1.11 -4.77 9.99
CA SER A 82 1.09 -6.20 10.33
C SER A 82 0.09 -6.50 11.45
N GLU A 83 0.04 -5.68 12.50
CA GLU A 83 -0.94 -5.78 13.58
C GLU A 83 -2.37 -5.69 13.06
N ASP A 84 -2.70 -4.70 12.21
CA ASP A 84 -4.03 -4.55 11.61
C ASP A 84 -4.39 -5.76 10.73
N LEU A 85 -3.45 -6.28 9.92
CA LEU A 85 -3.70 -7.49 9.13
C LEU A 85 -3.94 -8.73 9.99
N ASN A 86 -3.21 -8.88 11.10
CA ASN A 86 -3.43 -9.98 12.04
C ASN A 86 -4.81 -9.87 12.70
N GLN A 87 -5.22 -8.66 13.10
CA GLN A 87 -6.56 -8.41 13.65
C GLN A 87 -7.66 -8.78 12.65
N ARG A 88 -7.54 -8.35 11.39
CA ARG A 88 -8.49 -8.69 10.31
C ARG A 88 -8.55 -10.19 10.05
N ARG A 89 -7.40 -10.86 10.02
CA ARG A 89 -7.32 -12.31 9.82
C ARG A 89 -8.03 -13.06 10.95
N ASN A 90 -7.80 -12.66 12.20
CA ASN A 90 -8.45 -13.26 13.37
C ASN A 90 -9.96 -13.04 13.33
N ALA A 91 -10.42 -11.83 13.01
CA ALA A 91 -11.84 -11.53 12.88
C ALA A 91 -12.52 -12.37 11.77
N ALA A 92 -11.87 -12.51 10.61
CA ALA A 92 -12.35 -13.34 9.52
C ALA A 92 -12.49 -14.81 9.91
N PHE A 93 -11.51 -15.34 10.64
CA PHE A 93 -11.53 -16.72 11.12
C PHE A 93 -12.67 -16.96 12.14
N SER A 94 -12.86 -16.05 13.09
CA SER A 94 -13.97 -16.13 14.05
C SER A 94 -15.34 -16.08 13.37
N ALA A 95 -15.51 -15.25 12.34
CA ALA A 95 -16.76 -15.16 11.58
C ALA A 95 -17.09 -16.46 10.80
N GLN A 96 -16.06 -17.18 10.32
CA GLN A 96 -16.25 -18.45 9.62
C GLN A 96 -16.66 -19.59 10.57
N GLN A 97 -16.15 -19.62 11.80
CA GLN A 97 -16.55 -20.63 12.80
C GLN A 97 -18.00 -20.47 13.30
N GLY A 98 -18.52 -19.24 13.33
CA GLY A 98 -19.92 -18.98 13.66
C GLY A 98 -20.87 -19.53 12.61
N LYS A 99 -20.59 -19.28 11.32
CA LYS A 99 -21.44 -19.75 10.20
C LYS A 99 -21.49 -21.28 10.06
N GLY A 100 -20.45 -22.00 10.46
CA GLY A 100 -20.40 -23.46 10.41
C GLY A 100 -21.14 -24.18 11.55
N ARG A 101 -21.64 -23.45 12.56
CA ARG A 101 -22.42 -24.01 13.68
C ARG A 101 -23.93 -23.82 13.55
N GLU A 102 -24.37 -23.01 12.57
CA GLU A 102 -25.78 -22.70 12.32
C GLU A 102 -26.36 -23.44 11.10
N ALA A 103 -25.56 -24.30 10.46
CA ALA A 103 -25.96 -25.19 9.36
C ALA A 103 -25.97 -26.65 9.82
#